data_AF-A0A848NCV2-F1
#
_entry.id   AF-A0A848NCV2-F1
#
_cell.length_a   1.000
_cell.length_b   1.000
_cell.length_c   1.000
_cell.angle_alpha   90.00
_cell.angle_beta   90.00
_cell.angle_gamma   90.00
#
_symmetry.space_group_name_H-M   'P 1'
#
loop_
_entity.id
_entity.type
_entity.pdbx_description
1 polymer ?
#
loop_
_entity_poly.entity_id
_entity_poly.type
_entity_poly.pdbx_seq_one_letter_code
_entity_poly.pdbx_strand_id
1 'polypeptide(L)'
;MASDLILTTAQAQAVYSAMCALDALGPDHGAEFHLGDWVYVRRVHLGGAIRIEDRADGDDERHDDLAAFAAAYGLASGMAFTVAHVDHGAIVVDHVQAKGADEALAQAQQQDLTDPVVFAGHIVAQASA
;
A
#
# COMPACT_ATOMS: atom_id res chain seq x y z
N MET A 1 16.84 -4.82 -18.66
CA MET A 1 16.80 -6.24 -18.31
C MET A 1 15.67 -6.37 -17.31
N ALA A 2 14.58 -7.05 -17.66
CA ALA A 2 13.52 -7.32 -16.69
C ALA A 2 14.08 -8.42 -15.77
N SER A 3 14.37 -8.09 -14.52
CA SER A 3 14.46 -9.09 -13.47
C SER A 3 13.08 -9.71 -13.34
N ASP A 4 12.98 -11.04 -13.43
CA ASP A 4 11.75 -11.74 -13.10
C ASP A 4 11.45 -11.42 -11.63
N LEU A 5 10.42 -10.61 -11.40
CA LEU A 5 10.01 -10.20 -10.06
C LEU A 5 9.48 -11.42 -9.32
N ILE A 6 9.93 -11.60 -8.07
CA ILE A 6 9.62 -12.80 -7.28
C ILE A 6 8.13 -12.81 -6.89
N LEU A 7 7.56 -11.65 -6.58
CA LEU A 7 6.17 -11.56 -6.14
C LEU A 7 5.21 -11.43 -7.32
N THR A 8 3.98 -11.91 -7.15
CA THR A 8 2.87 -11.44 -7.99
C THR A 8 2.53 -9.99 -7.65
N THR A 9 1.92 -9.26 -8.59
CA THR A 9 1.45 -7.87 -8.34
C THR A 9 0.53 -7.77 -7.12
N ALA A 10 -0.34 -8.75 -6.89
CA ALA A 10 -1.25 -8.76 -5.74
C ALA A 10 -0.51 -8.94 -4.41
N GLN A 11 0.49 -9.84 -4.35
CA GLN A 11 1.35 -10.01 -3.18
C GLN A 11 2.16 -8.75 -2.92
N ALA A 12 2.74 -8.16 -3.97
CA ALA A 12 3.52 -6.93 -3.86
C ALA A 12 2.66 -5.76 -3.35
N GLN A 13 1.40 -5.64 -3.80
CA GLN A 13 0.47 -4.63 -3.30
C GLN A 13 0.18 -4.80 -1.80
N ALA A 14 -0.03 -6.03 -1.33
CA ALA A 14 -0.28 -6.30 0.09
C ALA A 14 0.94 -5.95 0.96
N VAL A 15 2.15 -6.34 0.50
CA VAL A 15 3.42 -5.99 1.15
C VAL A 15 3.61 -4.47 1.18
N TYR A 16 3.37 -3.77 0.06
CA TYR A 16 3.48 -2.32 -0.02
C TYR A 16 2.58 -1.63 1.01
N SER A 17 1.29 -1.99 1.05
CA SER A 17 0.34 -1.44 2.01
C SER A 17 0.76 -1.69 3.47
N ALA A 18 1.29 -2.88 3.77
CA ALA A 18 1.76 -3.22 5.11
C ALA A 18 3.02 -2.41 5.50
N MET A 19 3.98 -2.26 4.59
CA MET A 19 5.19 -1.45 4.80
C MET A 19 4.84 0.01 5.06
N CYS A 20 3.92 0.59 4.28
CA CYS A 20 3.52 1.95 4.53
C CYS A 20 2.71 2.12 5.83
N ALA A 21 1.96 1.10 6.27
CA ALA A 21 1.31 1.14 7.60
C ALA A 21 2.36 1.12 8.74
N LEU A 22 3.48 0.41 8.54
CA LEU A 22 4.59 0.40 9.49
C LEU A 22 5.35 1.72 9.56
N ASP A 23 5.40 2.51 8.48
CA ASP A 23 5.98 3.86 8.52
C ASP A 23 5.29 4.78 9.54
N ALA A 24 4.02 4.52 9.88
CA ALA A 24 3.31 5.24 10.93
C ALA A 24 3.90 4.99 12.34
N LEU A 25 4.67 3.92 12.54
CA LEU A 25 5.37 3.63 13.80
C LEU A 25 6.68 4.41 13.93
N GLY A 26 7.22 4.94 12.82
CA GLY A 26 8.48 5.67 12.76
C GLY A 26 9.58 4.97 11.94
N PRO A 27 10.60 5.71 11.49
CA PRO A 27 11.54 5.28 10.44
C PRO A 27 12.47 4.12 10.83
N ASP A 28 12.68 3.89 12.13
CA ASP A 28 13.61 2.89 12.65
C ASP A 28 12.97 1.52 12.89
N HIS A 29 11.77 1.26 12.33
CA HIS A 29 11.14 -0.04 12.46
C HIS A 29 11.49 -0.93 11.27
N GLY A 30 12.18 -2.03 11.56
CA GLY A 30 12.38 -3.13 10.62
C GLY A 30 11.12 -3.97 10.56
N ALA A 31 10.88 -4.59 9.41
CA ALA A 31 9.81 -5.55 9.26
C ALA A 31 10.26 -6.71 8.40
N GLU A 32 9.74 -7.89 8.73
CA GLU A 32 9.94 -9.11 7.98
C GLU A 32 8.58 -9.78 7.81
N PHE A 33 8.22 -10.09 6.58
CA PHE A 33 7.01 -10.79 6.20
C PHE A 33 7.39 -12.15 5.62
N HIS A 34 6.73 -13.20 6.10
CA HIS A 34 6.90 -14.55 5.57
C HIS A 34 5.68 -14.85 4.71
N LEU A 35 5.91 -15.10 3.42
CA LEU A 35 4.87 -15.44 2.44
C LEU A 35 4.97 -16.94 2.14
N GLY A 36 4.20 -17.72 2.89
CA GLY A 36 4.37 -19.17 2.90
C GLY A 36 5.68 -19.56 3.59
N ASP A 37 6.24 -20.71 3.20
CA ASP A 37 7.39 -21.30 3.89
C ASP A 37 8.75 -20.77 3.37
N TRP A 38 8.79 -20.29 2.13
CA TRP A 38 10.04 -20.10 1.38
C TRP A 38 10.32 -18.65 0.97
N VAL A 39 9.32 -17.78 0.91
CA VAL A 39 9.47 -16.40 0.47
C VAL A 39 9.50 -15.44 1.66
N TYR A 40 10.56 -14.66 1.76
CA TYR A 40 10.79 -13.71 2.86
C TYR A 40 10.90 -12.31 2.28
N VAL A 41 10.14 -11.36 2.81
CA VAL A 41 10.26 -9.94 2.44
C VAL A 41 10.69 -9.13 3.65
N ARG A 42 11.85 -8.48 3.60
CA ARG A 42 12.39 -7.70 4.71
C ARG A 42 12.65 -6.25 4.33
N ARG A 43 12.39 -5.35 5.27
CA ARG A 43 12.92 -3.98 5.26
C ARG A 43 14.22 -3.94 6.06
N VAL A 44 15.32 -3.60 5.40
CA VAL A 44 16.63 -3.52 6.04
C VAL A 44 16.69 -2.24 6.87
N HIS A 45 16.96 -2.40 8.16
CA HIS A 45 16.95 -1.38 9.23
C HIS A 45 17.85 -0.15 8.97
N LEU A 46 18.70 -0.19 7.95
CA LEU A 46 19.60 0.89 7.54
C LEU A 46 19.39 1.15 6.05
N GLY A 47 18.71 2.25 5.73
CA GLY A 47 18.51 2.71 4.36
C GLY A 47 17.13 2.43 3.76
N GLY A 48 16.24 1.70 4.46
CA GLY A 48 14.87 1.47 3.99
C GLY A 48 14.76 0.51 2.80
N ALA A 49 15.87 -0.12 2.41
CA ALA A 49 15.92 -1.08 1.32
C ALA A 49 15.00 -2.27 1.59
N ILE A 50 14.35 -2.74 0.54
CA ILE A 50 13.45 -3.90 0.58
C ILE A 50 14.17 -5.06 -0.10
N ARG A 51 14.24 -6.19 0.58
CA ARG A 51 14.83 -7.42 0.04
C ARG A 51 13.80 -8.54 0.09
N ILE A 52 13.70 -9.28 -1.01
CA ILE A 52 12.83 -10.43 -1.18
C ILE A 52 13.74 -11.63 -1.48
N GLU A 53 13.66 -12.66 -0.65
CA GLU A 53 14.44 -13.89 -0.80
C GLU A 53 13.45 -15.04 -1.04
N ASP A 54 13.54 -15.70 -2.20
CA ASP A 54 12.88 -16.99 -2.46
C ASP A 54 13.87 -18.12 -2.19
N ARG A 55 13.69 -18.82 -1.07
CA ARG A 55 14.61 -19.90 -0.67
C ARG A 55 14.31 -21.23 -1.36
N ALA A 56 13.18 -21.39 -2.02
CA ALA A 56 12.89 -22.60 -2.78
C ALA A 56 13.70 -22.61 -4.07
N ASP A 57 13.69 -21.49 -4.79
CA ASP A 57 14.37 -21.35 -6.08
C ASP A 57 15.77 -20.72 -5.97
N GLY A 58 16.08 -20.10 -4.83
CA GLY A 58 17.38 -19.47 -4.56
C GLY A 58 17.50 -18.05 -5.10
N ASP A 59 16.38 -17.44 -5.50
CA ASP A 59 16.32 -16.11 -6.09
C ASP A 59 16.33 -15.01 -5.02
N ASP A 60 16.89 -13.86 -5.38
CA ASP A 60 17.00 -12.69 -4.52
C ASP A 60 16.72 -11.42 -5.31
N GLU A 61 15.87 -10.58 -4.75
CA GLU A 61 15.47 -9.32 -5.32
C GLU A 61 15.68 -8.21 -4.28
N ARG A 62 16.30 -7.11 -4.72
CA ARG A 62 16.60 -5.97 -3.84
C ARG A 62 16.18 -4.66 -4.48
N HIS A 63 15.52 -3.84 -3.68
CA HIS A 63 15.13 -2.47 -3.99
C HIS A 63 15.76 -1.50 -3.00
N ASP A 64 16.16 -0.34 -3.48
CA ASP A 64 16.82 0.68 -2.65
C ASP A 64 15.88 1.28 -1.60
N ASP A 65 14.59 1.37 -1.90
CA ASP A 65 13.56 1.87 -1.01
C ASP A 65 12.16 1.35 -1.41
N LEU A 66 11.14 1.75 -0.63
CA LEU A 66 9.74 1.38 -0.85
C LEU A 66 9.15 1.95 -2.15
N ALA A 67 9.66 3.08 -2.64
CA ALA A 67 9.22 3.67 -3.90
C ALA A 67 9.80 2.93 -5.11
N ALA A 68 11.06 2.50 -5.03
CA ALA A 68 11.70 1.64 -6.03
C ALA A 68 10.99 0.29 -6.14
N PHE A 69 10.64 -0.32 -4.99
CA PHE A 69 9.80 -1.52 -4.95
C PHE A 69 8.44 -1.29 -5.64
N ALA A 70 7.73 -0.23 -5.27
CA ALA A 70 6.44 0.09 -5.89
C ALA A 70 6.54 0.28 -7.41
N ALA A 71 7.55 1.01 -7.87
CA ALA A 71 7.81 1.24 -9.28
C ALA A 71 8.12 -0.06 -10.03
N ALA A 72 8.93 -0.95 -9.45
CA ALA A 72 9.27 -2.24 -10.06
C ALA A 72 8.02 -3.10 -10.28
N TYR A 73 7.11 -3.15 -9.30
CA TYR A 73 5.87 -3.92 -9.38
C TYR A 73 4.71 -3.20 -10.07
N GLY A 74 4.93 -1.98 -10.59
CA GLY A 74 3.88 -1.16 -11.20
C GLY A 74 2.77 -0.78 -10.23
N LEU A 75 3.05 -0.77 -8.92
CA LEU A 75 2.12 -0.35 -7.89
C LEU A 75 2.02 1.16 -7.99
N ALA A 76 0.85 1.66 -8.37
CA ALA A 76 0.59 3.09 -8.30
C ALA A 76 0.91 3.54 -6.87
N SER A 77 1.75 4.58 -6.72
CA SER A 77 2.25 5.09 -5.44
C SER A 77 1.15 5.55 -4.45
N GLY A 78 -0.13 5.38 -4.79
CA GLY A 78 -1.25 5.62 -3.91
C GLY A 78 -1.55 4.40 -3.04
N MET A 79 -1.76 4.63 -1.76
CA MET A 79 -2.62 3.75 -0.99
C MET A 79 -4.06 3.96 -1.43
N ALA A 80 -4.85 2.90 -1.32
CA ALA A 80 -6.29 3.04 -1.39
C ALA A 80 -6.82 3.69 -0.11
N PHE A 81 -7.57 4.77 -0.30
CA PHE A 81 -8.35 5.44 0.74
C PHE A 81 -9.83 5.31 0.41
N THR A 82 -10.64 5.12 1.45
CA THR A 82 -12.08 5.28 1.37
C THR A 82 -12.43 6.71 1.76
N VAL A 83 -13.20 7.39 0.90
CA VAL A 83 -13.77 8.71 1.20
C VAL A 83 -15.27 8.54 1.37
N ALA A 84 -15.76 8.83 2.56
CA ALA A 84 -17.20 8.92 2.82
C ALA A 84 -17.61 10.39 2.77
N HIS A 85 -18.68 10.71 2.05
CA HIS A 85 -19.23 12.07 1.98
C HIS A 85 -20.75 12.01 1.90
N VAL A 86 -21.40 13.16 2.12
CA VAL A 86 -22.86 13.27 1.97
C VAL A 86 -23.20 13.85 0.61
N ASP A 87 -23.98 13.10 -0.18
CA ASP A 87 -24.55 13.57 -1.43
C ASP A 87 -26.07 13.42 -1.40
N HIS A 88 -26.78 14.53 -1.62
CA HIS A 88 -28.25 14.59 -1.59
C HIS A 88 -28.94 13.89 -0.40
N GLY A 89 -28.29 13.91 0.77
CA GLY A 89 -28.80 13.27 2.00
C GLY A 89 -28.51 11.78 2.14
N ALA A 90 -27.76 11.19 1.21
CA ALA A 90 -27.21 9.84 1.31
C ALA A 90 -25.72 9.88 1.65
N ILE A 91 -25.23 8.87 2.38
CA ILE A 91 -23.80 8.64 2.54
C ILE A 91 -23.30 7.91 1.29
N VAL A 92 -22.39 8.55 0.56
CA VAL A 92 -21.71 7.98 -0.59
C VAL A 92 -20.28 7.63 -0.19
N VAL A 93 -19.81 6.48 -0.69
CA VAL A 93 -18.49 5.93 -0.37
C VAL A 93 -17.72 5.78 -1.67
N ASP A 94 -16.67 6.57 -1.82
CA ASP A 94 -15.76 6.53 -2.95
C ASP A 94 -14.41 5.92 -2.57
N HIS A 95 -13.68 5.46 -3.58
CA HIS A 95 -12.33 4.94 -3.43
C HIS A 95 -11.35 5.79 -4.22
N VAL A 96 -10.30 6.27 -3.55
CA VAL A 96 -9.26 7.13 -4.15
C VAL A 96 -7.89 6.55 -3.89
N GLN A 97 -6.97 6.83 -4.81
CA GLN A 97 -5.56 6.47 -4.68
C GLN A 97 -4.77 7.73 -4.34
N ALA A 98 -4.13 7.77 -3.17
CA ALA A 98 -3.35 8.92 -2.70
C ALA A 98 -2.12 8.48 -1.91
N LYS A 99 -1.09 9.33 -1.78
CA LYS A 99 0.13 8.96 -1.03
C LYS A 99 -0.07 9.04 0.49
N GLY A 100 -1.15 9.65 0.95
CA GLY A 100 -1.51 9.81 2.35
C GLY A 100 -2.91 10.37 2.53
N ALA A 101 -3.40 10.35 3.78
CA ALA A 101 -4.75 10.80 4.10
C ALA A 101 -4.98 12.29 3.79
N ASP A 102 -3.96 13.13 3.99
CA ASP A 102 -4.04 14.57 3.69
C ASP A 102 -4.20 14.83 2.18
N GLU A 103 -3.51 14.05 1.35
CA GLU A 103 -3.64 14.14 -0.11
C GLU A 103 -5.00 13.61 -0.55
N ALA A 104 -5.48 12.49 0.02
CA ALA A 104 -6.82 11.99 -0.25
C ALA A 104 -7.91 13.00 0.14
N LEU A 105 -7.74 13.70 1.27
CA LEU A 105 -8.66 14.75 1.70
C LEU A 105 -8.61 15.96 0.75
N ALA A 106 -7.42 16.38 0.33
CA ALA A 106 -7.26 17.47 -0.63
C ALA A 106 -7.88 17.13 -1.99
N GLN A 107 -7.74 15.88 -2.47
CA GLN A 107 -8.39 15.41 -3.69
C GLN A 107 -9.93 15.42 -3.55
N ALA A 108 -10.47 14.97 -2.41
CA ALA A 108 -11.90 15.03 -2.12
C ALA A 108 -12.44 16.47 -2.09
N GLN A 109 -11.68 17.40 -1.50
CA GLN A 109 -12.03 18.82 -1.48
C GLN A 109 -11.97 19.45 -2.88
N GLN A 110 -11.02 19.05 -3.73
CA GLN A 110 -10.95 19.50 -5.13
C GLN A 110 -12.12 19.02 -5.99
N GLN A 111 -12.79 17.95 -5.57
CA GLN A 111 -13.99 17.41 -6.21
C GLN A 111 -15.27 18.06 -5.67
N ASP A 112 -15.18 19.12 -4.84
CA ASP A 112 -16.31 19.79 -4.19
C ASP A 112 -17.20 18.84 -3.37
N LEU A 113 -16.62 17.76 -2.81
CA LEU A 113 -17.36 16.86 -1.91
C LEU A 113 -17.68 17.58 -0.60
N THR A 114 -18.92 17.45 -0.14
CA THR A 114 -19.39 18.07 1.11
C THR A 114 -19.02 17.21 2.32
N ASP A 115 -18.33 17.81 3.29
CA ASP A 115 -17.87 17.17 4.54
C ASP A 115 -17.20 15.79 4.37
N PRO A 116 -16.15 15.67 3.53
CA PRO A 116 -15.50 14.39 3.28
C PRO A 116 -14.73 13.87 4.50
N VAL A 117 -14.91 12.58 4.81
CA VAL A 117 -14.17 11.85 5.83
C VAL A 117 -13.31 10.79 5.15
N VAL A 118 -12.00 10.81 5.43
CA VAL A 118 -11.02 9.90 4.83
C VAL A 118 -10.68 8.78 5.81
N PHE A 119 -10.78 7.54 5.34
CA PHE A 119 -10.32 6.35 6.05
C PHE A 119 -9.16 5.72 5.28
N ALA A 120 -8.09 5.36 6.00
CA ALA A 120 -7.01 4.56 5.42
C ALA A 120 -7.52 3.14 5.14
N GLY A 121 -7.36 2.67 3.90
CA GLY A 121 -7.81 1.35 3.45
C GLY A 121 -9.22 1.34 2.85
N HIS A 122 -9.71 0.13 2.54
CA HIS A 122 -11.04 -0.10 1.97
C HIS A 122 -12.07 -0.41 3.07
N ILE A 123 -13.12 0.39 3.16
CA ILE A 123 -14.34 -0.01 3.90
C ILE A 123 -15.32 -0.62 2.91
N VAL A 124 -15.66 -1.89 3.11
CA VAL A 124 -16.71 -2.58 2.34
C VAL A 124 -18.02 -2.46 3.14
N ALA A 125 -18.95 -1.64 2.67
CA ALA A 125 -20.30 -1.61 3.21
C ALA A 125 -21.07 -2.82 2.66
N GLN A 126 -21.29 -3.84 3.49
CA GLN A 126 -22.13 -4.98 3.13
C GLN A 126 -23.59 -4.61 3.41
N ALA A 127 -24.39 -4.42 2.36
CA ALA A 127 -25.83 -4.30 2.52
C ALA A 127 -26.39 -5.66 2.97
N SER A 128 -26.98 -5.71 4.17
CA SER A 128 -27.81 -6.84 4.59
C SER A 128 -29.00 -6.94 3.64
N ALA A 129 -29.17 -8.09 2.99
CA ALA A 129 -30.33 -8.40 2.16
C ALA A 129 -31.60 -8.59 3.00
#